data_AF-A0AAV3ZKA7-F1
#
_entry.id   AF-A0AAV3ZKA7-F1
#
_cell.length_a   1.000
_cell.length_b   1.000
_cell.length_c   1.000
_cell.angle_alpha   90.00
_cell.angle_beta   90.00
_cell.angle_gamma   90.00
#
_symmetry.space_group_name_H-M   'P 1'
#
loop_
_entity.id
_entity.type
_entity.pdbx_description
1 polymer ?
#
loop_
_entity_poly.entity_id
_entity_poly.type
_entity_poly.pdbx_seq_one_letter_code
_entity_poly.pdbx_strand_id
1 'polypeptide(L)'
;MPSFGCCSSTMTLWTGFADTVSENRRRGDLDPTKAILAETFKLLGNSAYGKSLENLENRRDVVYSTSENVGKLVNDRLFRTCIPLDHNDLFEVDSAKNKVRWNLPLQIGFFVYQYAKLRMLQFHYDFVDRFVSRDNYQLCEMDTDSLYMALSANSLEEAVKPHLLEKFYREYPQWFPARSCDTHHEEFVSVCSRGEAWNPRPCCKKRSTFDKRTPGLFKIEFFGDGMVALCSKTYFAFGEKSKRMACESALRSAGTLLSRVRAPPSALRPDGGPKSLRSPCCGLAIYKNPTLQRTVCPGRISAETQLQQ
;
A
#
# COMPACT_ATOMS: atom_id res chain seq x y z
N MET A 1 -18.73 -27.77 3.71
CA MET A 1 -17.71 -28.38 4.60
C MET A 1 -16.91 -29.36 3.79
N PRO A 2 -15.58 -29.25 3.82
CA PRO A 2 -14.78 -30.04 4.76
C PRO A 2 -14.19 -29.15 5.85
N SER A 3 -14.27 -29.64 7.08
CA SER A 3 -13.60 -29.14 8.27
C SER A 3 -12.10 -29.39 8.17
N PHE A 4 -11.30 -28.32 8.03
CA PHE A 4 -9.87 -28.40 8.28
C PHE A 4 -9.63 -28.51 9.78
N GLY A 5 -9.46 -29.76 10.24
CA GLY A 5 -9.05 -30.09 11.58
C GLY A 5 -7.64 -29.58 11.87
N CYS A 6 -7.55 -28.81 12.96
CA CYS A 6 -6.46 -28.75 13.93
C CYS A 6 -5.14 -29.42 13.52
N CYS A 7 -4.20 -28.61 13.02
CA CYS A 7 -2.78 -28.86 13.19
C CYS A 7 -2.18 -27.60 13.83
N SER A 8 -2.20 -27.55 15.16
CA SER A 8 -1.76 -26.41 15.98
C SER A 8 -0.23 -26.23 16.06
N SER A 9 0.51 -26.63 15.01
CA SER A 9 1.98 -26.62 15.01
C SER A 9 2.61 -25.95 13.78
N THR A 10 1.82 -25.43 12.84
CA THR A 10 2.34 -24.82 11.62
C THR A 10 2.19 -23.30 11.65
N MET A 11 3.07 -22.63 12.37
CA MET A 11 3.39 -21.22 12.13
C MET A 11 4.66 -20.94 12.95
N THR A 12 5.80 -20.55 12.38
CA THR A 12 6.05 -19.13 12.13
C THR A 12 7.50 -18.87 11.65
N LEU A 13 7.96 -19.46 10.54
CA LEU A 13 9.33 -19.22 10.04
C LEU A 13 9.69 -17.71 9.96
N TRP A 14 8.70 -16.87 9.68
CA TRP A 14 8.86 -15.42 9.48
C TRP A 14 8.24 -14.54 10.58
N THR A 15 7.58 -15.08 11.59
CA THR A 15 6.84 -14.23 12.54
C THR A 15 7.78 -13.50 13.47
N GLY A 16 8.87 -14.13 13.94
CA GLY A 16 9.90 -13.40 14.70
C GLY A 16 10.49 -12.23 13.92
N PHE A 17 10.66 -12.39 12.60
CA PHE A 17 11.10 -11.31 11.71
C PHE A 17 10.04 -10.22 11.57
N ALA A 18 8.79 -10.57 11.27
CA ALA A 18 7.68 -9.63 11.13
C ALA A 18 7.39 -8.85 12.42
N ASP A 19 7.48 -9.52 13.57
CA ASP A 19 7.31 -8.92 14.89
C ASP A 19 8.43 -7.94 15.20
N THR A 20 9.68 -8.30 14.88
CA THR A 20 10.82 -7.40 15.04
C THR A 20 10.66 -6.13 14.20
N VAL A 21 10.23 -6.26 12.94
CA VAL A 21 9.95 -5.10 12.09
C VAL A 21 8.83 -4.24 12.68
N SER A 22 7.73 -4.86 13.09
CA SER A 22 6.54 -4.18 13.62
C SER A 22 6.82 -3.49 14.96
N GLU A 23 7.62 -4.10 15.83
CA GLU A 23 7.95 -3.56 17.15
C GLU A 23 8.91 -2.37 17.06
N ASN A 24 9.94 -2.46 16.22
CA ASN A 24 10.81 -1.30 15.96
C ASN A 24 10.02 -0.15 15.33
N ARG A 25 9.02 -0.47 14.50
CA ARG A 25 8.08 0.49 13.95
C ARG A 25 7.20 1.15 15.00
N ARG A 26 6.69 0.40 15.98
CA ARG A 26 5.95 0.94 17.13
C ARG A 26 6.82 1.84 18.00
N ARG A 27 8.06 1.42 18.28
CA ARG A 27 9.02 2.20 19.05
C ARG A 27 9.36 3.54 18.41
N GLY A 28 9.50 3.59 17.08
CA GLY A 28 9.75 4.84 16.36
C GLY A 28 8.55 5.79 16.31
N ASP A 29 7.33 5.28 16.49
CA ASP A 29 6.13 6.13 16.61
C ASP A 29 6.00 6.75 18.01
N LEU A 30 6.53 6.08 19.04
CA LEU A 30 6.55 6.57 20.43
C LEU A 30 7.68 7.58 20.68
N ASP A 31 8.83 7.38 20.04
CA ASP A 31 10.05 8.13 20.29
C ASP A 31 10.66 8.63 18.97
N PRO A 32 10.62 9.95 18.70
CA PRO A 32 11.16 10.54 17.48
C PRO A 32 12.65 10.25 17.25
N THR A 33 13.43 10.01 18.30
CA THR A 33 14.87 9.69 18.17
C THR A 33 15.10 8.35 17.47
N LYS A 34 14.12 7.44 17.54
CA LYS A 34 14.15 6.11 16.93
C LYS A 34 13.51 6.08 15.53
N ALA A 35 13.14 7.22 14.98
CA ALA A 35 12.52 7.31 13.65
C ALA A 35 13.41 6.69 12.55
N ILE A 36 14.73 6.91 12.61
CA ILE A 36 15.70 6.34 11.65
C ILE A 36 15.66 4.82 11.71
N LEU A 37 15.73 4.22 12.91
CA LEU A 37 15.64 2.78 13.08
C LEU A 37 14.33 2.22 12.53
N ALA A 38 13.21 2.90 12.81
CA ALA A 38 11.91 2.47 12.33
C ALA A 38 11.80 2.50 10.78
N GLU A 39 12.41 3.49 10.11
CA GLU A 39 12.49 3.50 8.64
C GLU A 39 13.45 2.42 8.11
N THR A 40 14.57 2.16 8.78
CA THR A 40 15.49 1.07 8.43
C THR A 40 14.81 -0.30 8.51
N PHE A 41 14.07 -0.58 9.58
CA PHE A 41 13.37 -1.87 9.73
C PHE A 41 12.24 -2.05 8.72
N LYS A 42 11.60 -0.97 8.30
CA LYS A 42 10.61 -0.98 7.22
C LYS A 42 11.25 -1.28 5.87
N LEU A 43 12.40 -0.66 5.58
CA LEU A 43 13.19 -1.01 4.39
C LEU A 43 13.62 -2.47 4.45
N LEU A 44 14.09 -2.96 5.60
CA LEU A 44 14.49 -4.36 5.78
C LEU A 44 13.34 -5.32 5.50
N GLY A 45 12.14 -5.03 6.04
CA GLY A 45 10.93 -5.82 5.77
C GLY A 45 10.59 -5.91 4.28
N ASN A 46 10.56 -4.77 3.60
CA ASN A 46 10.22 -4.71 2.17
C ASN A 46 11.31 -5.33 1.27
N SER A 47 12.58 -5.09 1.61
CA SER A 47 13.74 -5.60 0.86
C SER A 47 13.94 -7.10 1.02
N ALA A 48 13.60 -7.69 2.17
CA ALA A 48 13.66 -9.13 2.36
C ALA A 48 12.72 -9.86 1.37
N TYR A 49 11.49 -9.35 1.22
CA TYR A 49 10.56 -9.82 0.20
C TYR A 49 11.12 -9.60 -1.22
N GLY A 50 11.59 -8.38 -1.53
CA GLY A 50 12.15 -8.07 -2.85
C GLY A 50 13.35 -8.96 -3.21
N LYS A 51 14.19 -9.31 -2.23
CA LYS A 51 15.32 -10.21 -2.40
C LYS A 51 14.89 -11.63 -2.76
N SER A 52 13.77 -12.11 -2.24
CA SER A 52 13.25 -13.44 -2.59
C SER A 52 12.78 -13.54 -4.05
N LEU A 53 12.43 -12.41 -4.67
CA LEU A 53 11.97 -12.29 -6.06
C LEU A 53 13.04 -11.75 -7.01
N GLU A 54 14.29 -11.61 -6.57
CA GLU A 54 15.36 -11.07 -7.40
C GLU A 54 15.58 -11.93 -8.65
N ASN A 55 15.52 -11.30 -9.83
CA ASN A 55 15.92 -11.96 -11.06
C ASN A 55 17.45 -12.08 -11.12
N LEU A 56 17.95 -13.30 -10.89
CA LEU A 56 19.37 -13.60 -10.86
C LEU A 56 20.06 -13.49 -12.23
N GLU A 57 19.31 -13.55 -13.33
CA GLU A 57 19.84 -13.38 -14.70
C GLU A 57 20.28 -11.95 -14.99
N ASN A 58 19.69 -10.99 -14.27
CA ASN A 58 20.05 -9.58 -14.38
C ASN A 58 21.39 -9.25 -13.71
N ARG A 59 21.96 -10.17 -12.92
CA ARG A 59 23.28 -9.97 -12.34
C ARG A 59 24.34 -9.89 -13.43
N ARG A 60 25.25 -8.92 -13.29
CA ARG A 60 26.36 -8.68 -14.20
C ARG A 60 27.69 -8.89 -13.50
N ASP A 61 28.70 -9.22 -14.30
CA ASP A 61 30.10 -9.03 -13.96
C ASP A 61 30.54 -7.71 -14.57
N VAL A 62 31.03 -6.81 -13.73
CA VAL A 62 31.53 -5.50 -14.13
C VAL A 62 33.04 -5.51 -13.97
N VAL A 63 33.74 -5.23 -15.06
CA VAL A 63 35.22 -5.16 -15.08
C VAL A 63 35.64 -3.81 -15.63
N TYR A 64 36.55 -3.15 -14.92
CA TYR A 64 37.17 -1.92 -15.39
C TYR A 64 38.47 -2.25 -16.12
N SER A 65 38.62 -1.74 -17.34
CA SER A 65 39.75 -2.08 -18.20
C SER A 65 40.18 -0.91 -19.09
N THR A 66 41.41 -0.98 -19.58
CA THR A 66 42.00 -0.01 -20.52
C THR A 66 41.80 -0.44 -21.98
N SER A 67 42.03 0.45 -22.94
CA SER A 67 41.80 0.16 -24.38
C SER A 67 42.47 -1.14 -24.86
N GLU A 68 43.64 -1.47 -24.31
CA GLU A 68 44.40 -2.67 -24.67
C GLU A 68 43.62 -3.98 -24.45
N ASN A 69 42.80 -4.04 -23.40
CA ASN A 69 42.11 -5.25 -22.98
C ASN A 69 40.59 -5.22 -23.23
N VAL A 70 40.02 -4.04 -23.43
CA VAL A 70 38.59 -3.86 -23.75
C VAL A 70 38.19 -4.63 -25.00
N GLY A 71 39.04 -4.64 -26.05
CA GLY A 71 38.76 -5.37 -27.28
C GLY A 71 38.52 -6.87 -27.05
N LYS A 72 39.20 -7.49 -26.08
CA LYS A 72 38.98 -8.90 -25.73
C LYS A 72 37.65 -9.10 -25.01
N LEU A 73 37.31 -8.19 -24.09
CA LEU A 73 36.10 -8.27 -23.27
C LEU A 73 34.83 -8.02 -24.10
N VAL A 74 34.89 -7.09 -25.06
CA VAL A 74 33.78 -6.80 -25.99
C VAL A 74 33.51 -7.99 -26.91
N ASN A 75 34.53 -8.76 -27.27
CA ASN A 75 34.40 -9.95 -28.10
C ASN A 75 33.93 -11.19 -27.33
N ASP A 76 33.77 -11.13 -25.99
CA ASP A 76 33.20 -12.24 -25.24
C ASP A 76 31.71 -12.41 -25.59
N ARG A 77 31.25 -13.66 -25.75
CA ARG A 77 29.83 -13.98 -25.98
C ARG A 77 28.91 -13.45 -24.86
N LEU A 78 29.45 -13.23 -23.66
CA LEU A 78 28.72 -12.76 -22.49
C LEU A 78 28.68 -11.23 -22.41
N PHE A 79 29.36 -10.51 -23.29
CA PHE A 79 29.38 -9.06 -23.32
C PHE A 79 27.96 -8.46 -23.37
N ARG A 80 27.76 -7.34 -22.69
CA ARG A 80 26.52 -6.56 -22.70
C ARG A 80 26.75 -5.12 -23.13
N THR A 81 27.58 -4.40 -22.38
CA THR A 81 27.77 -2.96 -22.55
C THR A 81 29.22 -2.60 -22.26
N CYS A 82 29.75 -1.62 -22.96
CA CYS A 82 31.03 -0.99 -22.67
C CYS A 82 30.79 0.52 -22.59
N ILE A 83 31.14 1.14 -21.47
CA ILE A 83 30.97 2.57 -21.24
C ILE A 83 32.34 3.19 -20.96
N PRO A 84 32.81 4.16 -21.77
CA PRO A 84 34.00 4.94 -21.42
C PRO A 84 33.69 5.82 -20.21
N LEU A 85 34.50 5.74 -19.16
CA LEU A 85 34.30 6.48 -17.91
C LEU A 85 35.08 7.80 -17.84
N ASP A 86 36.26 7.84 -18.43
CA ASP A 86 37.14 9.01 -18.39
C ASP A 86 37.87 9.20 -19.72
N HIS A 87 38.47 10.37 -19.91
CA HIS A 87 39.36 10.68 -21.02
C HIS A 87 40.70 9.93 -20.94
N ASN A 88 41.01 9.32 -19.80
CA ASN A 88 42.25 8.59 -19.52
C ASN A 88 42.16 7.08 -19.81
N ASP A 89 41.51 6.70 -20.91
CA ASP A 89 41.51 5.33 -21.41
C ASP A 89 40.93 4.29 -20.43
N LEU A 90 39.87 4.66 -19.70
CA LEU A 90 39.21 3.77 -18.73
C LEU A 90 37.79 3.44 -19.20
N PHE A 91 37.49 2.15 -19.26
CA PHE A 91 36.20 1.62 -19.69
C PHE A 91 35.61 0.70 -18.63
N GLU A 92 34.31 0.83 -18.40
CA GLU A 92 33.49 -0.11 -17.65
C GLU A 92 32.87 -1.09 -18.63
N VAL A 93 33.21 -2.38 -18.50
CA VAL A 93 32.68 -3.44 -19.34
C VAL A 93 31.75 -4.33 -18.52
N ASP A 94 30.48 -4.33 -18.89
CA ASP A 94 29.43 -5.17 -18.33
C ASP A 94 29.31 -6.47 -19.12
N SER A 95 29.34 -7.59 -18.40
CA SER A 95 29.12 -8.93 -18.94
C SER A 95 28.04 -9.68 -18.18
N ALA A 96 27.33 -10.58 -18.86
CA ALA A 96 26.42 -11.52 -18.23
C ALA A 96 27.21 -12.59 -17.44
N LYS A 97 26.58 -13.14 -16.40
CA LYS A 97 27.13 -14.31 -15.69
C LYS A 97 27.11 -15.53 -16.62
N ASN A 98 28.25 -16.23 -16.71
CA ASN A 98 28.34 -17.50 -17.45
C ASN A 98 27.44 -18.60 -16.83
N LYS A 99 27.32 -18.61 -15.50
CA LYS A 99 26.46 -19.55 -14.75
C LYS A 99 25.59 -18.78 -13.77
N VAL A 100 24.28 -19.02 -13.84
CA VAL A 100 23.29 -18.47 -12.91
C VAL A 100 22.85 -19.57 -11.95
N ARG A 101 23.03 -19.36 -10.64
CA ARG A 101 22.61 -20.31 -9.60
C ARG A 101 21.33 -19.83 -8.93
N TRP A 102 20.21 -20.50 -9.19
CA TRP A 102 18.93 -20.25 -8.54
C TRP A 102 18.90 -20.72 -7.09
N ASN A 103 19.39 -19.88 -6.18
CA ASN A 103 19.50 -20.18 -4.74
C ASN A 103 18.61 -19.29 -3.86
N LEU A 104 17.60 -18.66 -4.44
CA LEU A 104 16.64 -17.82 -3.72
C LEU A 104 15.29 -18.54 -3.57
N PRO A 105 14.57 -18.33 -2.46
CA PRO A 105 13.27 -18.96 -2.23
C PRO A 105 12.15 -18.21 -2.98
N LEU A 106 12.15 -18.29 -4.31
CA LEU A 106 11.20 -17.61 -5.20
C LEU A 106 9.74 -17.90 -4.83
N GLN A 107 9.46 -19.14 -4.40
CA GLN A 107 8.13 -19.59 -4.01
C GLN A 107 7.57 -18.75 -2.86
N ILE A 108 8.41 -18.37 -1.89
CA ILE A 108 7.99 -17.53 -0.76
C ILE A 108 7.55 -16.16 -1.28
N GLY A 109 8.35 -15.54 -2.14
CA GLY A 109 8.02 -14.26 -2.76
C GLY A 109 6.71 -14.33 -3.55
N PHE A 110 6.53 -15.39 -4.36
CA PHE A 110 5.30 -15.60 -5.10
C PHE A 110 4.08 -15.67 -4.18
N PHE A 111 4.12 -16.51 -3.13
CA PHE A 111 2.98 -16.65 -2.22
C PHE A 111 2.70 -15.38 -1.42
N VAL A 112 3.72 -14.67 -0.93
CA VAL A 112 3.54 -13.39 -0.24
C VAL A 112 2.80 -12.38 -1.12
N TYR A 113 3.17 -12.29 -2.40
CA TYR A 113 2.51 -11.41 -3.35
C TYR A 113 1.05 -11.79 -3.60
N GLN A 114 0.78 -13.09 -3.80
CA GLN A 114 -0.57 -13.59 -4.06
C GLN A 114 -1.48 -13.42 -2.84
N TYR A 115 -0.96 -13.63 -1.62
CA TYR A 115 -1.70 -13.37 -0.38
C TYR A 115 -1.97 -11.88 -0.16
N ALA A 116 -1.05 -10.98 -0.54
CA ALA A 116 -1.29 -9.55 -0.48
C ALA A 116 -2.45 -9.13 -1.40
N LYS A 117 -2.50 -9.62 -2.65
CA LYS A 117 -3.64 -9.38 -3.56
C LYS A 117 -4.94 -9.96 -3.01
N LEU A 118 -4.89 -11.19 -2.52
CA LEU A 118 -6.06 -11.84 -1.93
C LEU A 118 -6.60 -11.00 -0.76
N ARG A 119 -5.73 -10.47 0.10
CA ARG A 119 -6.14 -9.62 1.22
C ARG A 119 -6.85 -8.33 0.76
N MET A 120 -6.38 -7.71 -0.33
CA MET A 120 -7.05 -6.55 -0.94
C MET A 120 -8.43 -6.90 -1.49
N LEU A 121 -8.55 -8.06 -2.16
CA LEU A 121 -9.83 -8.54 -2.70
C LEU A 121 -10.82 -8.93 -1.59
N GLN A 122 -10.34 -9.63 -0.56
CA GLN A 122 -11.13 -9.95 0.64
C GLN A 122 -11.64 -8.69 1.30
N PHE A 123 -10.82 -7.64 1.42
CA PHE A 123 -11.31 -6.37 1.94
C PHE A 123 -12.39 -5.75 1.06
N HIS A 124 -12.26 -5.80 -0.27
CA HIS A 124 -13.31 -5.28 -1.15
C HIS A 124 -14.62 -6.06 -1.07
N TYR A 125 -14.58 -7.40 -1.15
CA TYR A 125 -15.78 -8.23 -1.25
C TYR A 125 -16.33 -8.65 0.12
N ASP A 126 -15.48 -9.12 1.03
CA ASP A 126 -15.90 -9.65 2.33
C ASP A 126 -16.22 -8.52 3.33
N PHE A 127 -15.64 -7.33 3.14
CA PHE A 127 -15.88 -6.17 3.98
C PHE A 127 -16.69 -5.07 3.28
N VAL A 128 -16.12 -4.39 2.26
CA VAL A 128 -16.78 -3.19 1.70
C VAL A 128 -18.14 -3.52 1.08
N ASP A 129 -18.21 -4.49 0.17
CA ASP A 129 -19.46 -4.88 -0.50
C ASP A 129 -20.49 -5.49 0.45
N ARG A 130 -20.01 -6.21 1.46
CA ARG A 130 -20.86 -6.81 2.49
C ARG A 130 -21.56 -5.72 3.32
N PHE A 131 -20.79 -4.77 3.87
CA PHE A 131 -21.30 -3.80 4.84
C PHE A 131 -21.86 -2.52 4.22
N VAL A 132 -21.33 -2.06 3.09
CA VAL A 132 -21.74 -0.80 2.44
C VAL A 132 -22.65 -1.11 1.25
N SER A 133 -23.72 -0.34 1.05
CA SER A 133 -24.55 -0.49 -0.16
C SER A 133 -23.77 -0.07 -1.41
N ARG A 134 -23.93 -0.79 -2.53
CA ARG A 134 -23.29 -0.43 -3.81
C ARG A 134 -23.66 0.98 -4.30
N ASP A 135 -24.82 1.49 -3.90
CA ASP A 135 -25.24 2.87 -4.22
C ASP A 135 -24.51 3.93 -3.39
N ASN A 136 -23.87 3.50 -2.29
CA ASN A 136 -23.21 4.38 -1.33
C ASN A 136 -21.69 4.43 -1.50
N TYR A 137 -21.10 3.63 -2.40
CA TYR A 137 -19.68 3.74 -2.66
C TYR A 137 -19.29 3.45 -4.10
N GLN A 138 -18.17 4.03 -4.51
CA GLN A 138 -17.52 3.75 -5.79
C GLN A 138 -16.03 3.52 -5.55
N LEU A 139 -15.50 2.41 -6.05
CA LEU A 139 -14.06 2.16 -6.07
C LEU A 139 -13.42 3.06 -7.14
N CYS A 140 -12.43 3.86 -6.76
CA CYS A 140 -11.76 4.80 -7.65
C CYS A 140 -10.45 4.23 -8.19
N GLU A 141 -9.58 3.73 -7.31
CA GLU A 141 -8.27 3.20 -7.66
C GLU A 141 -7.81 2.20 -6.61
N MET A 142 -6.90 1.31 -6.99
CA MET A 142 -6.10 0.51 -6.08
C MET A 142 -4.64 0.58 -6.50
N ASP A 143 -3.74 0.86 -5.55
CA ASP A 143 -2.30 0.88 -5.79
C ASP A 143 -1.59 0.08 -4.72
N THR A 144 -1.12 -1.11 -5.12
CA THR A 144 -0.34 -2.09 -4.34
C THR A 144 -1.00 -2.53 -3.02
N ASP A 145 -0.94 -1.70 -2.00
CA ASP A 145 -1.45 -1.92 -0.64
C ASP A 145 -2.46 -0.84 -0.23
N SER A 146 -2.87 0.03 -1.16
CA SER A 146 -3.80 1.12 -0.90
C SER A 146 -5.07 1.03 -1.75
N LEU A 147 -6.22 1.30 -1.11
CA LEU A 147 -7.53 1.34 -1.76
C LEU A 147 -8.11 2.75 -1.66
N TYR A 148 -8.64 3.25 -2.78
CA TYR A 148 -9.25 4.57 -2.90
C TYR A 148 -10.72 4.39 -3.25
N MET A 149 -11.63 4.86 -2.40
CA MET A 149 -13.07 4.77 -2.66
C MET A 149 -13.79 6.07 -2.31
N ALA A 150 -14.76 6.44 -3.13
CA ALA A 150 -15.72 7.48 -2.84
C ALA A 150 -16.91 6.89 -2.09
N LEU A 151 -17.42 7.61 -1.10
CA LEU A 151 -18.62 7.31 -0.32
C LEU A 151 -19.65 8.42 -0.54
N SER A 152 -20.92 8.06 -0.61
CA SER A 152 -22.02 9.05 -0.60
C SER A 152 -22.23 9.71 0.77
N ALA A 153 -21.82 9.05 1.84
CA ALA A 153 -21.98 9.48 3.22
C ALA A 153 -20.78 10.27 3.77
N ASN A 154 -20.94 10.92 4.93
CA ASN A 154 -19.87 11.70 5.56
C ASN A 154 -18.83 10.84 6.28
N SER A 155 -19.15 9.58 6.54
CA SER A 155 -18.29 8.64 7.25
C SER A 155 -18.51 7.22 6.73
N LEU A 156 -17.56 6.33 7.00
CA LEU A 156 -17.70 4.92 6.65
C LEU A 156 -18.87 4.31 7.42
N GLU A 157 -19.01 4.65 8.69
CA GLU A 157 -20.04 4.16 9.60
C GLU A 157 -21.45 4.54 9.16
N GLU A 158 -21.65 5.77 8.68
CA GLU A 158 -22.94 6.24 8.15
C GLU A 158 -23.31 5.52 6.83
N ALA A 159 -22.31 5.07 6.06
CA ALA A 159 -22.54 4.35 4.81
C ALA A 159 -22.93 2.86 5.03
N VAL A 160 -22.73 2.32 6.23
CA VAL A 160 -23.00 0.92 6.57
C VAL A 160 -24.52 0.64 6.57
N LYS A 161 -24.91 -0.51 6.04
CA LYS A 161 -26.29 -1.00 6.07
C LYS A 161 -26.79 -1.09 7.52
N PRO A 162 -27.92 -0.46 7.90
CA PRO A 162 -28.35 -0.37 9.30
C PRO A 162 -28.50 -1.73 10.02
N HIS A 163 -28.99 -2.75 9.30
CA HIS A 163 -29.17 -4.10 9.85
C HIS A 163 -27.86 -4.90 10.05
N LEU A 164 -26.73 -4.39 9.55
CA LEU A 164 -25.40 -5.02 9.71
C LEU A 164 -24.49 -4.25 10.66
N LEU A 165 -24.97 -3.16 11.25
CA LEU A 165 -24.16 -2.20 11.99
C LEU A 165 -23.52 -2.81 13.26
N GLU A 166 -24.25 -3.69 13.96
CA GLU A 166 -23.69 -4.46 15.08
C GLU A 166 -22.57 -5.41 14.62
N LYS A 167 -22.81 -6.16 13.54
CA LYS A 167 -21.80 -7.07 12.95
C LYS A 167 -20.57 -6.31 12.47
N PHE A 168 -20.77 -5.13 11.90
CA PHE A 168 -19.69 -4.24 11.47
C PHE A 168 -18.78 -3.89 12.64
N TYR A 169 -19.33 -3.47 13.79
CA TYR A 169 -18.51 -3.14 14.96
C TYR A 169 -17.82 -4.36 15.58
N ARG A 170 -18.46 -5.53 15.55
CA ARG A 170 -17.87 -6.80 16.00
C ARG A 170 -16.69 -7.24 15.12
N GLU A 171 -16.82 -7.12 13.80
CA GLU A 171 -15.79 -7.51 12.84
C GLU A 171 -14.75 -6.39 12.61
N TYR A 172 -14.97 -5.17 13.11
CA TYR A 172 -14.09 -4.01 12.91
C TYR A 172 -12.61 -4.28 13.23
N PRO A 173 -12.24 -4.92 14.36
CA PRO A 173 -10.84 -5.20 14.70
C PRO A 173 -10.11 -6.16 13.74
N GLN A 174 -10.85 -6.90 12.92
CA GLN A 174 -10.27 -7.83 11.93
C GLN A 174 -9.75 -7.12 10.68
N TRP A 175 -10.29 -5.91 10.42
CA TRP A 175 -10.00 -5.13 9.23
C TRP A 175 -9.26 -3.85 9.54
N PHE A 176 -9.53 -3.20 10.69
CA PHE A 176 -8.93 -1.93 11.08
C PHE A 176 -8.32 -1.99 12.48
N PRO A 177 -7.45 -1.03 12.84
CA PRO A 177 -6.98 -0.89 14.21
C PRO A 177 -8.12 -0.81 15.22
N ALA A 178 -8.12 -1.68 16.23
CA ALA A 178 -9.23 -1.78 17.15
C ALA A 178 -9.47 -0.46 17.91
N ARG A 179 -10.74 -0.11 18.12
CA ARG A 179 -11.15 1.07 18.91
C ARG A 179 -11.39 0.74 20.38
N SER A 180 -11.51 -0.55 20.71
CA SER A 180 -11.69 -1.11 22.04
C SER A 180 -10.68 -2.23 22.27
N CYS A 181 -10.36 -2.54 23.53
CA CYS A 181 -9.71 -3.80 23.88
C CYS A 181 -10.76 -4.91 24.05
N ASP A 182 -10.31 -6.16 24.12
CA ASP A 182 -11.18 -7.34 24.17
C ASP A 182 -12.17 -7.29 25.35
N THR A 183 -11.73 -6.79 26.51
CA THR A 183 -12.58 -6.65 27.71
C THR A 183 -13.71 -5.64 27.55
N HIS A 184 -13.54 -4.62 26.71
CA HIS A 184 -14.51 -3.54 26.51
C HIS A 184 -15.19 -3.64 25.14
N HIS A 185 -15.01 -4.74 24.42
CA HIS A 185 -15.49 -4.85 23.05
C HIS A 185 -17.02 -4.95 22.97
N GLU A 186 -17.65 -5.69 23.87
CA GLU A 186 -19.13 -5.77 23.93
C GLU A 186 -19.75 -4.41 24.27
N GLU A 187 -19.17 -3.67 25.22
CA GLU A 187 -19.60 -2.30 25.56
C GLU A 187 -19.45 -1.37 24.35
N PHE A 188 -18.33 -1.44 23.64
CA PHE A 188 -18.08 -0.69 22.41
C PHE A 188 -19.14 -0.98 21.33
N VAL A 189 -19.43 -2.25 21.07
CA VAL A 189 -20.43 -2.65 20.08
C VAL A 189 -21.81 -2.11 20.47
N SER A 190 -22.20 -2.22 21.74
CA SER A 190 -23.49 -1.72 22.22
C SER A 190 -23.61 -0.19 22.09
N VAL A 191 -22.61 0.56 22.57
CA VAL A 191 -22.59 2.03 22.51
C VAL A 191 -22.63 2.52 21.06
N CYS A 192 -21.76 2.00 20.21
CA CYS A 192 -21.69 2.44 18.82
C CYS A 192 -22.90 2.00 17.99
N SER A 193 -23.49 0.84 18.28
CA SER A 193 -24.72 0.40 17.58
C SER A 193 -25.93 1.27 17.89
N ARG A 194 -25.93 1.96 19.04
CA ARG A 194 -26.94 2.97 19.39
C ARG A 194 -26.66 4.35 18.78
N GLY A 195 -25.55 4.51 18.07
CA GLY A 195 -25.11 5.79 17.51
C GLY A 195 -24.47 6.74 18.55
N GLU A 196 -24.12 6.23 19.72
CA GLU A 196 -23.48 7.02 20.77
C GLU A 196 -21.96 7.12 20.55
N ALA A 197 -21.37 8.22 21.01
CA ALA A 197 -19.93 8.44 20.89
C ALA A 197 -19.15 7.53 21.85
N TRP A 198 -18.25 6.71 21.31
CA TRP A 198 -17.34 5.88 22.11
C TRP A 198 -16.21 6.72 22.73
N ASN A 199 -16.08 6.67 24.05
CA ASN A 199 -14.97 7.30 24.77
C ASN A 199 -13.93 6.24 25.20
N PRO A 200 -12.80 6.09 24.48
CA PRO A 200 -11.87 5.01 24.73
C PRO A 200 -11.09 5.18 26.04
N ARG A 201 -11.18 4.16 26.89
CA ARG A 201 -10.37 4.02 28.12
C ARG A 201 -8.87 3.86 27.79
N PRO A 202 -7.95 4.06 28.76
CA PRO A 202 -6.50 3.95 28.51
C PRO A 202 -6.07 2.61 27.89
N CYS A 203 -6.67 1.49 28.28
CA CYS A 203 -6.38 0.17 27.68
C CYS A 203 -6.83 0.10 26.20
N CYS A 204 -7.99 0.67 25.86
CA CYS A 204 -8.49 0.74 24.48
C CYS A 204 -7.59 1.61 23.61
N LYS A 205 -7.12 2.76 24.14
CA LYS A 205 -6.15 3.64 23.45
C LYS A 205 -4.84 2.89 23.16
N LYS A 206 -4.30 2.17 24.15
CA LYS A 206 -3.09 1.34 24.00
C LYS A 206 -3.26 0.28 22.91
N ARG A 207 -4.40 -0.43 22.91
CA ARG A 207 -4.71 -1.42 21.87
C ARG A 207 -4.77 -0.79 20.47
N SER A 208 -5.49 0.33 20.34
CA SER A 208 -5.58 1.05 19.07
C SER A 208 -4.22 1.50 18.54
N THR A 209 -3.36 2.05 19.41
CA THR A 209 -2.00 2.44 19.02
C THR A 209 -1.12 1.26 18.65
N PHE A 210 -1.29 0.12 19.31
CA PHE A 210 -0.55 -1.10 18.96
C PHE A 210 -0.97 -1.62 17.58
N ASP A 211 -2.28 -1.66 17.32
CA ASP A 211 -2.86 -2.15 16.07
C ASP A 211 -2.55 -1.26 14.87
N LYS A 212 -2.19 0.01 15.09
CA LYS A 212 -1.61 0.85 14.04
C LYS A 212 -0.34 0.26 13.44
N ARG A 213 0.33 -0.74 14.01
CA ARG A 213 1.47 -1.41 13.36
C ARG A 213 1.28 -2.92 13.29
N THR A 214 0.08 -3.41 13.54
CA THR A 214 -0.26 -4.82 13.36
C THR A 214 -0.39 -5.13 11.86
N PRO A 215 0.37 -6.09 11.32
CA PRO A 215 0.30 -6.46 9.90
C PRO A 215 -1.10 -6.91 9.47
N GLY A 216 -1.48 -6.62 8.22
CA GLY A 216 -2.75 -7.07 7.63
C GLY A 216 -3.99 -6.23 7.96
N LEU A 217 -3.88 -5.22 8.82
CA LEU A 217 -4.94 -4.25 9.08
C LEU A 217 -4.85 -3.05 8.12
N PHE A 218 -6.02 -2.58 7.69
CA PHE A 218 -6.23 -1.38 6.88
C PHE A 218 -6.30 -0.15 7.76
N LYS A 219 -5.76 0.96 7.27
CA LYS A 219 -5.77 2.24 7.98
C LYS A 219 -6.33 3.33 7.09
N ILE A 220 -7.20 4.15 7.65
CA ILE A 220 -7.63 5.37 6.99
C ILE A 220 -6.44 6.35 7.00
N GLU A 221 -5.80 6.52 5.86
CA GLU A 221 -4.65 7.43 5.71
C GLU A 221 -5.07 8.82 5.22
N PHE A 222 -6.20 8.90 4.51
CA PHE A 222 -6.70 10.15 3.94
C PHE A 222 -8.22 10.15 3.90
N PHE A 223 -8.80 11.29 4.27
CA PHE A 223 -10.22 11.58 4.10
C PHE A 223 -10.34 12.95 3.42
N GLY A 224 -11.11 13.05 2.34
CA GLY A 224 -11.26 14.30 1.59
C GLY A 224 -12.55 14.37 0.76
N ASP A 225 -12.65 15.39 -0.09
CA ASP A 225 -13.86 15.71 -0.84
C ASP A 225 -13.86 15.12 -2.27
N GLY A 226 -12.69 14.77 -2.80
CA GLY A 226 -12.63 14.21 -4.14
C GLY A 226 -11.26 13.76 -4.57
N MET A 227 -11.25 13.05 -5.70
CA MET A 227 -10.08 12.52 -6.36
C MET A 227 -10.22 12.65 -7.87
N VAL A 228 -9.14 13.04 -8.53
CA VAL A 228 -8.97 12.97 -9.98
C VAL A 228 -7.89 11.92 -10.26
N ALA A 229 -8.29 10.79 -10.82
CA ALA A 229 -7.38 9.73 -11.26
C ALA A 229 -7.30 9.75 -12.79
N LEU A 230 -6.10 9.95 -13.34
CA LEU A 230 -5.90 9.99 -14.80
C LEU A 230 -5.55 8.61 -15.35
N CYS A 231 -4.59 7.96 -14.69
CA CYS A 231 -4.15 6.60 -14.96
C CYS A 231 -3.51 6.03 -13.70
N SER A 232 -3.16 4.75 -13.73
CA SER A 232 -2.50 4.09 -12.60
C SER A 232 -1.31 4.91 -12.09
N LYS A 233 -1.26 5.14 -10.78
CA LYS A 233 -0.18 5.89 -10.09
C LYS A 233 -0.10 7.37 -10.44
N THR A 234 -1.11 7.92 -11.12
CA THR A 234 -1.23 9.34 -11.46
C THR A 234 -2.58 9.88 -11.01
N TYR A 235 -2.62 10.35 -9.77
CA TYR A 235 -3.85 10.83 -9.16
C TYR A 235 -3.63 12.01 -8.20
N PHE A 236 -4.66 12.83 -8.10
CA PHE A 236 -4.71 13.99 -7.22
C PHE A 236 -5.96 13.94 -6.34
N ALA A 237 -5.75 13.92 -5.03
CA ALA A 237 -6.78 13.92 -4.02
C ALA A 237 -6.84 15.27 -3.29
N PHE A 238 -8.05 15.78 -3.07
CA PHE A 238 -8.29 17.08 -2.45
C PHE A 238 -9.41 17.02 -1.42
N GLY A 239 -9.34 17.90 -0.42
CA GLY A 239 -10.43 18.21 0.49
C GLY A 239 -10.19 19.48 1.31
N GLU A 240 -11.22 19.98 1.99
CA GLU A 240 -11.24 21.26 2.72
C GLU A 240 -10.02 21.54 3.61
N LYS A 241 -9.40 20.48 4.17
CA LYS A 241 -8.27 20.58 5.10
C LYS A 241 -6.96 19.94 4.63
N SER A 242 -6.92 19.32 3.44
CA SER A 242 -5.69 18.67 2.97
C SER A 242 -5.65 18.40 1.46
N LYS A 243 -4.45 18.45 0.88
CA LYS A 243 -4.16 18.03 -0.50
C LYS A 243 -3.21 16.84 -0.45
N ARG A 244 -3.55 15.74 -1.12
CA ARG A 244 -2.66 14.57 -1.28
C ARG A 244 -2.43 14.34 -2.77
N MET A 245 -1.20 14.59 -3.21
CA MET A 245 -0.79 14.32 -4.59
C MET A 245 0.06 13.05 -4.62
N ALA A 246 -0.29 12.10 -5.48
CA ALA A 246 0.56 10.96 -5.79
C ALA A 246 0.87 10.95 -7.29
N CYS A 247 2.17 10.97 -7.59
CA CYS A 247 2.69 10.80 -8.94
C CYS A 247 3.95 9.97 -8.78
N GLU A 248 3.92 8.75 -9.30
CA GLU A 248 5.12 7.92 -9.39
C GLU A 248 5.82 8.25 -10.72
N SER A 249 6.87 9.08 -10.61
CA SER A 249 7.94 9.30 -11.62
C SER A 249 7.53 9.39 -13.10
N ALA A 250 7.04 10.57 -13.51
CA ALA A 250 7.24 11.15 -14.85
C ALA A 250 6.79 12.63 -14.92
N LEU A 251 5.84 13.04 -14.07
CA LEU A 251 5.20 14.37 -14.14
C LEU A 251 5.60 15.33 -13.00
N ARG A 252 6.76 15.14 -12.35
CA ARG A 252 7.26 16.15 -11.37
C ARG A 252 7.42 17.54 -12.02
N SER A 253 7.64 17.59 -13.34
CA SER A 253 7.74 18.81 -14.14
C SER A 253 6.38 19.43 -14.52
N ALA A 254 5.26 18.73 -14.31
CA ALA A 254 3.92 19.18 -14.70
C ALA A 254 3.07 19.71 -13.53
N GLY A 255 3.70 19.97 -12.36
CA GLY A 255 3.05 20.63 -11.22
C GLY A 255 2.43 22.00 -11.58
N THR A 256 2.88 22.61 -12.68
CA THR A 256 2.40 23.90 -13.21
C THR A 256 1.13 23.77 -14.07
N LEU A 257 0.81 22.58 -14.60
CA LEU A 257 -0.38 22.36 -15.45
C LEU A 257 -1.62 22.01 -14.61
N LEU A 258 -1.45 21.22 -13.55
CA LEU A 258 -2.56 20.83 -12.66
C LEU A 258 -2.98 21.96 -11.69
N SER A 259 -2.13 22.96 -11.45
CA SER A 259 -2.49 24.16 -10.67
C SER A 259 -3.47 25.10 -11.39
N ARG A 260 -3.75 24.85 -12.68
CA ARG A 260 -4.73 25.62 -13.49
C ARG A 260 -6.16 25.10 -13.37
N VAL A 261 -6.39 23.97 -12.70
CA VAL A 261 -7.75 23.57 -12.29
C VAL A 261 -8.14 24.48 -11.12
N ARG A 262 -8.91 25.53 -11.42
CA ARG A 262 -9.33 26.60 -10.49
C ARG A 262 -9.87 26.01 -9.17
N ALA A 263 -9.05 26.01 -8.13
CA ALA A 263 -9.50 26.06 -6.75
C ALA A 263 -9.63 27.54 -6.32
N PRO A 264 -10.62 27.91 -5.48
CA PRO A 264 -10.75 29.28 -4.99
C PRO A 264 -9.53 29.71 -4.16
N PRO A 265 -9.15 30.99 -4.17
CA PRO A 265 -7.85 31.45 -3.70
C PRO A 265 -7.84 31.62 -2.17
N SER A 266 -7.15 30.74 -1.46
CA SER A 266 -6.52 31.10 -0.18
C SER A 266 -5.28 30.25 0.10
N ALA A 267 -4.19 30.96 0.42
CA ALA A 267 -2.93 30.51 1.01
C ALA A 267 -2.05 29.50 0.20
N LEU A 268 -1.22 30.06 -0.68
CA LEU A 268 0.01 29.43 -1.17
C LEU A 268 1.08 29.42 -0.05
N ARG A 269 1.49 28.25 0.43
CA ARG A 269 2.85 28.01 0.94
C ARG A 269 3.33 26.62 0.50
N PRO A 270 4.54 26.48 -0.06
CA PRO A 270 5.11 25.19 -0.40
C PRO A 270 5.99 24.68 0.73
N ASP A 271 5.51 23.74 1.54
CA ASP A 271 6.38 22.90 2.36
C ASP A 271 6.59 21.56 1.67
N GLY A 272 7.65 21.51 0.86
CA GLY A 272 8.16 20.29 0.24
C GLY A 272 9.02 19.50 1.21
N GLY A 273 8.39 18.67 2.04
CA GLY A 273 9.08 17.60 2.76
C GLY A 273 9.24 16.33 1.89
N PRO A 274 10.34 15.57 2.02
CA PRO A 274 10.53 14.34 1.27
C PRO A 274 9.43 13.32 1.62
N LYS A 275 8.74 12.80 0.59
CA LYS A 275 7.74 11.74 0.74
C LYS A 275 8.42 10.48 1.24
N SER A 276 8.02 10.02 2.42
CA SER A 276 8.47 8.77 3.02
C SER A 276 8.07 7.59 2.13
N LEU A 277 8.99 6.61 1.98
CA LEU A 277 8.64 5.28 1.46
C LEU A 277 7.48 4.73 2.29
N ARG A 278 6.56 3.91 1.76
CA ARG A 278 5.31 3.52 2.45
C ARG A 278 5.47 2.22 3.27
N SER A 279 4.64 2.08 4.30
CA SER A 279 4.71 1.05 5.36
C SER A 279 4.13 -0.30 4.94
N PRO A 280 4.44 -1.42 5.62
CA PRO A 280 3.80 -2.73 5.39
C PRO A 280 2.33 -2.82 5.88
N CYS A 281 1.63 -1.69 5.95
CA CYS A 281 0.24 -1.61 6.42
C CYS A 281 -0.62 -1.09 5.29
N CYS A 282 -1.78 -1.71 5.08
CA CYS A 282 -2.64 -1.36 3.96
C CYS A 282 -3.29 0.02 4.19
N GLY A 283 -3.22 0.88 3.19
CA GLY A 283 -3.80 2.22 3.21
C GLY A 283 -5.23 2.22 2.69
N LEU A 284 -6.09 3.01 3.31
CA LEU A 284 -7.44 3.29 2.83
C LEU A 284 -7.58 4.81 2.71
N ALA A 285 -7.98 5.26 1.54
CA ALA A 285 -8.38 6.64 1.31
C ALA A 285 -9.87 6.67 1.00
N ILE A 286 -10.58 7.53 1.73
CA ILE A 286 -12.03 7.68 1.63
C ILE A 286 -12.34 9.09 1.15
N TYR A 287 -13.20 9.20 0.14
CA TYR A 287 -13.64 10.48 -0.42
C TYR A 287 -15.12 10.66 -0.20
N LYS A 288 -15.56 11.87 0.17
CA LYS A 288 -16.97 12.20 0.26
C LYS A 288 -17.46 12.65 -1.12
N ASN A 289 -18.42 11.94 -1.69
CA ASN A 289 -19.05 12.28 -2.96
C ASN A 289 -20.58 12.34 -2.82
N PRO A 290 -21.15 13.52 -2.49
CA PRO A 290 -22.59 13.68 -2.28
C PRO A 290 -23.43 13.50 -3.55
N THR A 291 -22.83 13.39 -4.74
CA THR A 291 -23.54 13.21 -6.02
C THR A 291 -23.54 11.77 -6.53
N LEU A 292 -23.08 10.79 -5.76
CA LEU A 292 -23.06 9.37 -6.16
C LEU A 292 -24.46 8.85 -6.59
N GLN A 293 -25.55 9.43 -6.06
CA GLN A 293 -26.93 9.13 -6.46
C GLN A 293 -27.34 9.61 -7.87
N ARG A 294 -26.53 10.41 -8.57
CA ARG A 294 -26.89 11.00 -9.88
C ARG A 294 -25.90 10.72 -11.02
N THR A 295 -24.84 9.97 -10.79
CA THR A 295 -23.87 9.63 -11.84
C THR A 295 -24.04 8.18 -12.30
N VAL A 296 -25.03 7.94 -13.17
CA VAL A 296 -24.84 6.93 -14.22
C VAL A 296 -23.71 7.48 -15.08
N CYS A 297 -22.52 6.91 -14.99
CA CYS A 297 -21.41 7.26 -15.87
C CYS A 297 -21.87 7.14 -17.33
N PRO A 298 -21.79 8.20 -18.16
CA PRO A 298 -21.90 8.07 -19.60
C PRO A 298 -20.59 7.45 -20.10
N GLY A 299 -20.51 6.12 -20.02
CA GLY A 299 -19.28 5.40 -20.28
C GLY A 299 -19.37 3.91 -20.00
N ARG A 300 -20.54 3.31 -20.28
CA ARG A 300 -20.66 1.85 -20.41
C ARG A 300 -20.06 1.47 -21.76
N ILE A 301 -18.72 1.43 -21.86
CA ILE A 301 -18.08 0.61 -22.88
C ILE A 301 -18.11 -0.80 -22.31
N SER A 302 -19.02 -1.62 -22.84
CA SER A 302 -19.12 -3.04 -22.53
C SER A 302 -17.78 -3.72 -22.79
N ALA A 303 -17.10 -4.14 -21.72
CA ALA A 303 -16.00 -5.10 -21.80
C ALA A 303 -16.59 -6.53 -21.93
N GLU A 304 -17.40 -6.76 -22.95
CA GLU A 304 -18.10 -8.04 -23.21
C GLU A 304 -17.85 -8.55 -24.64
N THR A 305 -16.74 -8.16 -25.28
CA THR A 305 -16.46 -8.62 -26.66
C THR A 305 -14.98 -8.86 -26.96
N GLN A 306 -14.25 -9.54 -26.07
CA GLN A 306 -12.97 -10.17 -26.42
C GLN A 306 -12.76 -11.51 -25.70
N LEU A 307 -13.74 -12.39 -25.81
CA LEU A 307 -13.62 -13.81 -25.50
C LEU A 307 -14.42 -14.61 -26.54
N GLN A 308 -14.00 -14.50 -27.80
CA GLN A 308 -14.29 -15.44 -28.89
C GLN A 308 -13.52 -14.99 -30.13
N GLN A 309 -12.26 -15.45 -30.22
CA GLN A 309 -11.56 -15.91 -31.42
C GLN A 309 -10.17 -16.43 -31.01
#